data_AF-A0A1X7TKB2-F1
#
_entry.id   AF-A0A1X7TKB2-F1
#
_cell.length_a   1.000
_cell.length_b   1.000
_cell.length_c   1.000
_cell.angle_alpha   90.00
_cell.angle_beta   90.00
_cell.angle_gamma   90.00
#
_symmetry.space_group_name_H-M   'P 1'
#
loop_
_entity.id
_entity.type
_entity.pdbx_description
1 polymer ?
#
loop_
_entity_poly.entity_id
_entity_poly.type
_entity_poly.pdbx_seq_one_letter_code
_entity_poly.pdbx_strand_id
1 'polypeptide(L)'
;TLKYPTEIPKTFTYNTPISLEQEYQDMSFCFSGILCEIVEEALKKRSLDKIKLYLASLRAEIADEVQNIKDGITLMSFLRKYCYFSNFGMLNFLVEKLALKDSMKILKRFTDKRKIFYSRILAEDFAQKAIKDHKTLANHEEMIFVVSWKSTRIMLSEFEEFLRSVFEDCSIYISLKAVHKSLLTFVCTIPMWFTKDVTIFVKKIKKVLKATGIIKISIGVNIILET
;
A
#
# COMPACT_ATOMS: atom_id res chain seq x y z
N THR A 1 -4.34 23.58 18.71
CA THR A 1 -4.33 23.55 17.24
C THR A 1 -2.99 23.03 16.76
N LEU A 2 -2.92 21.77 16.35
CA LEU A 2 -1.71 21.20 15.74
C LEU A 2 -1.53 21.82 14.36
N LYS A 3 -0.55 22.73 14.22
CA LYS A 3 -0.11 23.24 12.92
C LYS A 3 0.73 22.15 12.26
N TYR A 4 0.18 21.50 11.24
CA TYR A 4 0.98 20.67 10.35
C TYR A 4 1.91 21.59 9.55
N PRO A 5 3.19 21.22 9.36
CA PRO A 5 4.10 21.99 8.52
C PRO A 5 3.61 21.95 7.06
N THR A 6 3.20 23.09 6.54
CA THR A 6 2.71 23.33 5.16
C THR A 6 3.82 23.50 4.13
N GLU A 7 5.09 23.31 4.52
CA GLU A 7 6.22 23.49 3.61
C GLU A 7 6.91 22.16 3.32
N ILE A 8 6.73 21.67 2.10
CA ILE A 8 7.61 20.67 1.50
C ILE A 8 8.98 21.35 1.33
N PRO A 9 10.08 20.78 1.87
CA PRO A 9 11.40 21.35 1.71
C PRO A 9 11.73 21.56 0.23
N LYS A 10 11.88 22.82 -0.17
CA LYS A 10 12.48 23.18 -1.45
C LYS A 10 13.97 22.86 -1.32
N THR A 11 14.44 21.96 -2.17
CA THR A 11 15.83 21.49 -2.28
C THR A 11 16.36 20.73 -1.06
N PHE A 12 16.32 19.40 -1.15
CA PHE A 12 17.16 18.53 -0.34
C PHE A 12 18.60 18.57 -0.88
N THR A 13 19.47 19.37 -0.28
CA THR A 13 20.93 19.23 -0.45
C THR A 13 21.44 18.23 0.59
N TYR A 14 21.56 16.95 0.22
CA TYR A 14 22.10 15.91 1.09
C TYR A 14 23.60 15.71 0.81
N ASN A 15 24.46 16.19 1.71
CA ASN A 15 25.91 15.89 1.72
C ASN A 15 26.28 14.74 2.68
N THR A 16 25.33 13.86 3.03
CA THR A 16 25.58 12.65 3.83
C THR A 16 24.73 11.51 3.28
N PRO A 17 25.27 10.28 3.12
CA PRO A 17 24.47 9.13 2.70
C PRO A 17 23.36 8.89 3.72
N ILE A 18 22.11 9.08 3.31
CA ILE A 18 20.95 8.76 4.12
C ILE A 18 20.88 7.23 4.21
N SER A 19 20.65 6.67 5.41
CA SER A 19 20.39 5.24 5.54
C SER A 19 19.07 4.88 4.86
N LEU A 20 18.96 3.64 4.36
CA LEU A 20 17.73 3.13 3.75
C LEU A 20 16.51 3.33 4.67
N GLU A 21 16.68 3.11 5.96
CA GLU A 21 15.63 3.27 6.97
C GLU A 21 15.16 4.72 7.08
N GLN A 22 16.09 5.67 7.12
CA GLN A 22 15.76 7.08 7.24
C GLN A 22 15.05 7.57 5.98
N GLU A 23 15.53 7.20 4.80
CA GLU A 23 14.88 7.60 3.55
C GLU A 23 13.48 7.01 3.43
N TYR A 24 13.29 5.76 3.86
CA TYR A 24 11.98 5.13 3.93
C TYR A 24 11.04 5.88 4.87
N GLN A 25 11.51 6.22 6.08
CA GLN A 25 10.74 6.99 7.06
C GLN A 25 10.35 8.37 6.53
N ASP A 26 11.28 9.07 5.87
CA ASP A 26 11.02 10.37 5.25
C ASP A 26 9.95 10.26 4.16
N MET A 27 10.01 9.23 3.31
CA MET A 27 8.99 9.01 2.27
C MET A 27 7.62 8.65 2.84
N SER A 28 7.57 7.83 3.89
CA SER A 28 6.33 7.50 4.62
C SER A 28 5.73 8.73 5.30
N PHE A 29 6.57 9.58 5.89
CA PHE A 29 6.14 10.85 6.46
C PHE A 29 5.57 11.79 5.39
N CYS A 30 6.24 11.93 4.25
CA CYS A 30 5.72 12.68 3.11
C CYS A 30 4.37 12.14 2.62
N PHE A 31 4.20 10.81 2.56
CA PHE A 31 2.92 10.20 2.18
C PHE A 31 1.78 10.63 3.11
N SER A 32 2.03 10.70 4.42
CA SER A 32 1.03 11.15 5.39
C SER A 32 0.59 12.60 5.14
N GLY A 33 1.50 13.48 4.71
CA GLY A 33 1.17 14.85 4.30
C GLY A 33 0.34 14.91 3.02
N ILE A 34 0.72 14.11 2.00
CA ILE A 34 -0.03 14.00 0.74
C ILE A 34 -1.47 13.53 0.99
N LEU A 35 -1.67 12.59 1.91
CA LEU A 35 -3.00 12.13 2.30
C LEU A 35 -3.86 13.29 2.83
N CYS A 36 -3.28 14.16 3.68
CA CYS A 36 -3.94 15.38 4.19
C CYS A 36 -4.34 16.33 3.07
N GLU A 37 -3.41 16.66 2.17
CA GLU A 37 -3.67 17.55 1.04
C GLU A 37 -4.80 17.04 0.14
N ILE A 38 -4.83 15.74 -0.12
CA ILE A 38 -5.87 15.11 -0.97
C ILE A 38 -7.24 15.18 -0.30
N VAL A 39 -7.33 14.87 1.00
CA VAL A 39 -8.59 14.97 1.75
C VAL A 39 -9.10 16.41 1.78
N GLU A 40 -8.22 17.38 2.00
CA GLU A 40 -8.60 18.79 1.96
C GLU A 40 -9.11 19.22 0.58
N GLU A 41 -8.41 18.86 -0.50
CA GLU A 41 -8.85 19.19 -1.86
C GLU A 41 -10.19 18.52 -2.17
N ALA A 42 -10.37 17.26 -1.79
CA ALA A 42 -11.60 16.51 -2.00
C ALA A 42 -12.79 17.22 -1.36
N LEU A 43 -12.67 17.63 -0.09
CA LEU A 43 -13.72 18.31 0.67
C LEU A 43 -13.97 19.75 0.18
N LYS A 44 -12.95 20.43 -0.37
CA LYS A 44 -13.11 21.75 -1.01
C LYS A 44 -13.87 21.63 -2.34
N LYS A 45 -13.71 20.52 -3.08
CA LYS A 45 -14.27 20.36 -4.43
C LYS A 45 -15.60 19.61 -4.47
N ARG A 46 -15.92 18.79 -3.47
CA ARG A 46 -17.04 17.86 -3.47
C ARG A 46 -17.65 17.74 -2.08
N SER A 47 -18.96 17.49 -2.03
CA SER A 47 -19.63 17.15 -0.78
C SER A 47 -19.12 15.82 -0.24
N LEU A 48 -19.18 15.67 1.08
CA LEU A 48 -18.81 14.42 1.74
C LEU A 48 -19.62 13.24 1.22
N ASP A 49 -20.92 13.43 0.97
CA ASP A 49 -21.79 12.37 0.42
C ASP A 49 -21.34 11.90 -0.96
N LYS A 50 -20.84 12.82 -1.80
CA LYS A 50 -20.30 12.45 -3.10
C LYS A 50 -19.00 11.66 -2.97
N ILE A 51 -18.13 12.01 -2.01
CA ILE A 51 -16.91 11.25 -1.70
C ILE A 51 -17.27 9.85 -1.20
N LYS A 52 -18.21 9.75 -0.26
CA LYS A 52 -18.74 8.48 0.25
C LYS A 52 -19.29 7.59 -0.86
N LEU A 53 -20.06 8.16 -1.80
CA LEU A 53 -20.60 7.40 -2.91
C LEU A 53 -19.51 6.71 -3.73
N TYR A 54 -18.40 7.41 -4.02
CA TYR A 54 -17.28 6.78 -4.74
C TYR A 54 -16.56 5.73 -3.90
N LEU A 55 -16.33 5.99 -2.60
CA LEU A 55 -15.71 4.99 -1.73
C LEU A 55 -16.58 3.73 -1.60
N ALA A 56 -17.88 3.87 -1.40
CA ALA A 56 -18.82 2.76 -1.32
C ALA A 56 -18.93 1.98 -2.65
N SER A 57 -18.59 2.60 -3.78
CA SER A 57 -18.57 1.93 -5.08
C SER A 57 -17.40 0.97 -5.29
N LEU A 58 -16.36 1.01 -4.45
CA LEU A 58 -15.22 0.10 -4.53
C LEU A 58 -15.61 -1.34 -4.17
N ARG A 59 -16.30 -1.52 -3.04
CA ARG A 59 -16.73 -2.81 -2.49
C ARG A 59 -17.94 -2.62 -1.57
N ALA A 60 -18.83 -3.60 -1.56
CA ALA A 60 -20.01 -3.56 -0.69
C ALA A 60 -19.60 -3.72 0.79
N GLU A 61 -18.53 -4.47 1.05
CA GLU A 61 -18.04 -4.84 2.38
C GLU A 61 -17.54 -3.63 3.18
N ILE A 62 -17.14 -2.54 2.51
CA ILE A 62 -16.69 -1.31 3.17
C ILE A 62 -17.80 -0.26 3.29
N ALA A 63 -19.02 -0.55 2.80
CA ALA A 63 -20.11 0.42 2.76
C ALA A 63 -20.46 0.96 4.15
N ASP A 64 -20.53 0.08 5.16
CA ASP A 64 -20.85 0.48 6.55
C ASP A 64 -19.77 1.39 7.14
N GLU A 65 -18.49 1.07 6.91
CA GLU A 65 -17.39 1.95 7.33
C GLU A 65 -17.43 3.32 6.64
N VAL A 66 -17.80 3.34 5.36
CA VAL A 66 -17.95 4.57 4.58
C VAL A 66 -19.14 5.41 5.07
N GLN A 67 -20.26 4.79 5.43
CA GLN A 67 -21.42 5.50 5.98
C GLN A 67 -21.10 6.22 7.29
N ASN A 68 -20.21 5.64 8.10
CA ASN A 68 -19.77 6.18 9.37
C ASN A 68 -18.81 7.39 9.27
N ILE A 69 -18.39 7.78 8.07
CA ILE A 69 -17.58 8.98 7.86
C ILE A 69 -18.45 10.23 8.10
N LYS A 70 -18.06 11.14 8.99
CA LYS A 70 -18.87 12.32 9.36
C LYS A 70 -18.25 13.65 8.92
N ASP A 71 -16.93 13.65 8.71
CA ASP A 71 -16.13 14.83 8.48
C ASP A 71 -14.78 14.46 7.85
N GLY A 72 -13.90 15.45 7.65
CA GLY A 72 -12.56 15.20 7.13
C GLY A 72 -11.67 14.38 8.05
N ILE A 73 -11.89 14.42 9.37
CA ILE A 73 -11.08 13.67 10.34
C ILE A 73 -11.37 12.17 10.24
N THR A 74 -12.65 11.83 10.19
CA THR A 74 -13.13 10.46 10.02
C THR A 74 -12.85 9.92 8.61
N LEU A 75 -12.87 10.78 7.57
CA LEU A 75 -12.44 10.41 6.22
C LEU A 75 -10.94 10.11 6.18
N MET A 76 -10.13 10.94 6.83
CA MET A 76 -8.69 10.71 6.99
C MET A 76 -8.41 9.39 7.70
N SER A 77 -9.12 9.15 8.82
CA SER A 77 -9.00 7.90 9.57
C SER A 77 -9.37 6.69 8.73
N PHE A 78 -10.45 6.78 7.95
CA PHE A 78 -10.86 5.74 7.01
C PHE A 78 -9.76 5.45 5.99
N LEU A 79 -9.23 6.47 5.30
CA LEU A 79 -8.19 6.26 4.29
C LEU A 79 -6.90 5.68 4.88
N ARG A 80 -6.50 6.08 6.10
CA ARG A 80 -5.32 5.50 6.80
C ARG A 80 -5.46 4.01 7.13
N LYS A 81 -6.67 3.45 7.09
CA LYS A 81 -6.87 2.01 7.25
C LYS A 81 -6.52 1.22 5.98
N TYR A 82 -6.59 1.85 4.81
CA TYR A 82 -6.51 1.18 3.52
C TYR A 82 -5.39 1.71 2.61
N CYS A 83 -4.81 2.85 2.94
CA CYS A 83 -3.77 3.51 2.17
C CYS A 83 -2.50 3.61 3.01
N TYR A 84 -1.48 2.88 2.58
CA TYR A 84 -0.14 2.90 3.16
C TYR A 84 0.90 3.34 2.11
N PHE A 85 2.13 3.58 2.56
CA PHE A 85 3.21 3.94 1.64
C PHE A 85 3.48 2.83 0.61
N SER A 86 3.42 1.57 1.02
CA SER A 86 3.51 0.40 0.15
C SER A 86 2.34 0.26 -0.85
N ASN A 87 1.15 0.77 -0.51
CA ASN A 87 -0.01 0.70 -1.39
C ASN A 87 -1.06 1.77 -1.06
N PHE A 88 -1.32 2.63 -2.05
CA PHE A 88 -2.31 3.70 -1.97
C PHE A 88 -3.25 3.69 -3.18
N GLY A 89 -3.56 2.50 -3.71
CA GLY A 89 -4.45 2.36 -4.87
C GLY A 89 -5.84 2.97 -4.66
N MET A 90 -6.39 2.88 -3.44
CA MET A 90 -7.68 3.50 -3.10
C MET A 90 -7.62 5.03 -3.21
N LEU A 91 -6.48 5.62 -2.86
CA LEU A 91 -6.25 7.05 -3.00
C LEU A 91 -6.16 7.46 -4.47
N ASN A 92 -5.46 6.67 -5.31
CA ASN A 92 -5.42 6.88 -6.77
C ASN A 92 -6.83 6.86 -7.36
N PHE A 93 -7.62 5.84 -7.03
CA PHE A 93 -9.01 5.73 -7.47
C PHE A 93 -9.83 6.96 -7.09
N LEU A 94 -9.72 7.40 -5.84
CA LEU A 94 -10.49 8.54 -5.35
C LEU A 94 -10.12 9.84 -6.08
N VAL A 95 -8.81 10.10 -6.22
CA VAL A 95 -8.28 11.26 -6.93
C VAL A 95 -8.75 11.31 -8.37
N GLU A 96 -8.75 10.16 -9.07
CA GLU A 96 -9.27 10.04 -10.43
C GLU A 96 -10.77 10.31 -10.51
N LYS A 97 -11.58 9.61 -9.70
CA LYS A 97 -13.04 9.72 -9.77
C LYS A 97 -13.57 11.10 -9.39
N LEU A 98 -12.89 11.79 -8.49
CA LEU A 98 -13.25 13.14 -8.08
C LEU A 98 -12.66 14.23 -9.01
N ALA A 99 -11.78 13.86 -9.95
CA ALA A 99 -11.05 14.78 -10.82
C ALA A 99 -10.24 15.84 -10.05
N LEU A 100 -9.52 15.42 -9.00
CA LEU A 100 -8.70 16.29 -8.15
C LEU A 100 -7.37 16.62 -8.85
N LYS A 101 -7.40 17.59 -9.77
CA LYS A 101 -6.26 17.90 -10.66
C LYS A 101 -4.94 18.19 -9.93
N ASP A 102 -4.96 18.83 -8.77
CA ASP A 102 -3.73 19.19 -8.04
C ASP A 102 -3.18 17.95 -7.32
N SER A 103 -4.06 17.23 -6.62
CA SER A 103 -3.80 15.91 -6.06
C SER A 103 -3.27 14.91 -7.08
N MET A 104 -3.79 14.88 -8.31
CA MET A 104 -3.30 14.01 -9.39
C MET A 104 -1.82 14.26 -9.67
N LYS A 105 -1.40 15.54 -9.76
CA LYS A 105 0.00 15.90 -10.02
C LYS A 105 0.90 15.49 -8.85
N ILE A 106 0.45 15.77 -7.62
CA ILE A 106 1.20 15.44 -6.40
C ILE A 106 1.38 13.93 -6.28
N LEU A 107 0.29 13.16 -6.46
CA LEU A 107 0.29 11.72 -6.32
C LEU A 107 1.06 11.03 -7.45
N LYS A 108 1.01 11.56 -8.68
CA LYS A 108 1.86 11.09 -9.78
C LYS A 108 3.34 11.28 -9.46
N ARG A 109 3.75 12.48 -9.04
CA ARG A 109 5.15 12.77 -8.65
C ARG A 109 5.61 11.86 -7.51
N PHE A 110 4.75 11.63 -6.52
CA PHE A 110 5.04 10.72 -5.42
C PHE A 110 5.18 9.26 -5.89
N THR A 111 4.28 8.81 -6.76
CA THR A 111 4.33 7.47 -7.36
C THR A 111 5.62 7.27 -8.15
N ASP A 112 6.02 8.24 -8.96
CA ASP A 112 7.26 8.20 -9.74
C ASP A 112 8.49 8.15 -8.79
N LYS A 113 8.51 8.97 -7.73
CA LYS A 113 9.56 8.93 -6.71
C LYS A 113 9.62 7.56 -6.00
N ARG A 114 8.47 6.98 -5.64
CA ARG A 114 8.41 5.67 -4.99
C ARG A 114 8.90 4.55 -5.90
N LYS A 115 8.55 4.59 -7.19
CA LYS A 115 9.04 3.59 -8.17
C LYS A 115 10.57 3.61 -8.25
N ILE A 116 11.17 4.79 -8.36
CA ILE A 116 12.63 4.96 -8.37
C ILE A 116 13.24 4.45 -7.05
N PHE A 117 12.60 4.73 -5.92
CA PHE A 117 13.05 4.25 -4.62
C PHE A 117 13.00 2.71 -4.54
N TYR A 118 11.90 2.06 -4.93
CA TYR A 118 11.76 0.60 -4.89
C TYR A 118 12.64 -0.12 -5.92
N SER A 119 12.98 0.51 -7.04
CA SER A 119 13.83 -0.11 -8.08
C SER A 119 15.32 -0.19 -7.72
N ARG A 120 15.75 0.43 -6.62
CA ARG A 120 17.14 0.40 -6.15
C ARG A 120 17.33 -0.34 -4.83
N ILE A 121 16.28 -0.95 -4.27
CA ILE A 121 16.32 -1.60 -2.97
C ILE A 121 16.18 -3.09 -3.16
N LEU A 122 17.22 -3.85 -2.81
CA LEU A 122 17.11 -5.29 -2.71
C LEU A 122 16.18 -5.68 -1.57
N ALA A 123 15.39 -6.72 -1.78
CA ALA A 123 14.49 -7.26 -0.79
C ALA A 123 15.25 -7.74 0.47
N GLU A 124 16.48 -8.22 0.32
CA GLU A 124 17.31 -8.62 1.45
C GLU A 124 17.83 -7.44 2.28
N ASP A 125 18.14 -6.30 1.66
CA ASP A 125 18.55 -5.08 2.37
C ASP A 125 17.37 -4.57 3.21
N PHE A 126 16.18 -4.54 2.61
CA PHE A 126 14.95 -4.19 3.31
C PHE A 126 14.69 -5.09 4.51
N ALA A 127 14.89 -6.41 4.35
CA ALA A 127 14.76 -7.39 5.42
C ALA A 127 15.84 -7.21 6.51
N GLN A 128 17.09 -6.97 6.12
CA GLN A 128 18.20 -6.75 7.06
C GLN A 128 17.97 -5.52 7.94
N LYS A 129 17.37 -4.48 7.36
CA LYS A 129 17.01 -3.26 8.09
C LYS A 129 15.72 -3.38 8.90
N ALA A 130 15.05 -4.54 8.86
CA ALA A 130 13.81 -4.82 9.58
C ALA A 130 12.72 -3.74 9.38
N ILE A 131 12.65 -3.17 8.17
CA ILE A 131 11.72 -2.08 7.87
C ILE A 131 10.29 -2.61 7.91
N LYS A 132 9.41 -1.83 8.54
CA LYS A 132 7.98 -2.08 8.62
C LYS A 132 7.21 -0.87 8.10
N ASP A 133 6.40 -1.09 7.07
CA ASP A 133 5.56 -0.05 6.44
C ASP A 133 4.49 0.46 7.39
N HIS A 134 3.81 -0.46 8.08
CA HIS A 134 2.70 -0.15 8.98
C HIS A 134 2.50 -1.27 10.01
N LYS A 135 1.63 -1.01 10.99
CA LYS A 135 1.15 -2.02 11.94
C LYS A 135 -0.08 -2.72 11.38
N THR A 136 -0.22 -4.03 11.63
CA THR A 136 -1.46 -4.75 11.30
C THR A 136 -2.59 -4.23 12.17
N LEU A 137 -3.71 -3.88 11.55
CA LEU A 137 -4.92 -3.44 12.24
C LEU A 137 -5.77 -4.65 12.63
N ALA A 138 -6.64 -4.51 13.64
CA ALA A 138 -7.49 -5.60 14.13
C ALA A 138 -8.46 -6.16 13.08
N ASN A 139 -8.81 -5.38 12.06
CA ASN A 139 -9.68 -5.78 10.94
C ASN A 139 -8.88 -6.18 9.68
N HIS A 140 -7.58 -6.44 9.82
CA HIS A 140 -6.69 -6.86 8.75
C HIS A 140 -5.98 -8.16 9.13
N GLU A 141 -5.62 -8.94 8.11
CA GLU A 141 -4.88 -10.18 8.23
C GLU A 141 -3.54 -10.08 7.51
N GLU A 142 -2.57 -10.88 7.95
CA GLU A 142 -1.32 -11.02 7.23
C GLU A 142 -1.47 -12.04 6.09
N MET A 143 -1.12 -11.62 4.88
CA MET A 143 -0.95 -12.49 3.72
C MET A 143 0.55 -12.66 3.48
N ILE A 144 1.05 -13.88 3.64
CA ILE A 144 2.48 -14.18 3.61
C ILE A 144 2.80 -14.91 2.32
N PHE A 145 3.80 -14.39 1.58
CA PHE A 145 4.35 -15.01 0.38
C PHE A 145 5.76 -15.50 0.67
N VAL A 146 6.00 -16.81 0.57
CA VAL A 146 7.35 -17.38 0.57
C VAL A 146 7.74 -17.70 -0.87
N VAL A 147 8.91 -17.23 -1.30
CA VAL A 147 9.33 -17.31 -2.70
C VAL A 147 10.68 -18.00 -2.86
N SER A 148 10.89 -18.62 -4.02
CA SER A 148 12.17 -19.24 -4.41
C SER A 148 13.11 -18.25 -5.12
N TRP A 149 12.78 -16.97 -5.11
CA TRP A 149 13.58 -15.95 -5.79
C TRP A 149 14.91 -15.73 -5.09
N LYS A 150 15.93 -15.35 -5.88
CA LYS A 150 17.26 -15.05 -5.33
C LYS A 150 17.22 -13.70 -4.62
N SER A 151 17.29 -13.70 -3.28
CA SER A 151 17.21 -12.49 -2.44
C SER A 151 18.24 -11.42 -2.80
N THR A 152 19.42 -11.84 -3.26
CA THR A 152 20.53 -10.99 -3.70
C THR A 152 20.29 -10.31 -5.06
N ARG A 153 19.17 -10.60 -5.72
CA ARG A 153 18.83 -10.06 -7.05
C ARG A 153 17.47 -9.39 -7.12
N ILE A 154 16.55 -9.74 -6.22
CA ILE A 154 15.19 -9.21 -6.25
C ILE A 154 15.13 -7.83 -5.63
N MET A 155 14.66 -6.87 -6.41
CA MET A 155 14.27 -5.54 -5.99
C MET A 155 12.84 -5.52 -5.44
N LEU A 156 12.54 -4.57 -4.56
CA LEU A 156 11.16 -4.37 -4.08
C LEU A 156 10.19 -4.04 -5.22
N SER A 157 10.66 -3.36 -6.27
CA SER A 157 9.84 -3.04 -7.45
C SER A 157 9.37 -4.30 -8.18
N GLU A 158 10.17 -5.37 -8.21
CA GLU A 158 9.78 -6.64 -8.86
C GLU A 158 8.67 -7.33 -8.09
N PHE A 159 8.68 -7.27 -6.75
CA PHE A 159 7.55 -7.75 -5.94
C PHE A 159 6.29 -6.90 -6.15
N GLU A 160 6.43 -5.58 -6.24
CA GLU A 160 5.30 -4.68 -6.55
C GLU A 160 4.69 -4.99 -7.93
N GLU A 161 5.53 -5.24 -8.94
CA GLU A 161 5.10 -5.63 -10.28
C GLU A 161 4.45 -7.01 -10.30
N PHE A 162 4.97 -7.97 -9.54
CA PHE A 162 4.32 -9.25 -9.32
C PHE A 162 2.91 -9.08 -8.75
N LEU A 163 2.73 -8.26 -7.70
CA LEU A 163 1.41 -8.03 -7.11
C LEU A 163 0.45 -7.40 -8.13
N ARG A 164 0.91 -6.41 -8.92
CA ARG A 164 0.07 -5.76 -9.94
C ARG A 164 -0.31 -6.70 -11.08
N SER A 165 0.62 -7.50 -11.57
CA SER A 165 0.38 -8.40 -12.70
C SER A 165 -0.50 -9.59 -12.32
N VAL A 166 -0.29 -10.15 -11.13
CA VAL A 166 -1.00 -11.37 -10.71
C VAL A 166 -2.31 -11.04 -10.02
N PHE A 167 -2.39 -9.96 -9.24
CA PHE A 167 -3.56 -9.58 -8.48
C PHE A 167 -4.21 -8.30 -9.00
N GLU A 168 -4.13 -7.99 -10.30
CA GLU A 168 -4.55 -6.72 -10.92
C GLU A 168 -5.77 -6.05 -10.23
N ASP A 169 -6.94 -6.69 -10.29
CA ASP A 169 -8.21 -6.19 -9.74
C ASP A 169 -8.26 -6.06 -8.21
N CYS A 170 -7.32 -6.69 -7.52
CA CYS A 170 -7.29 -6.86 -6.08
C CYS A 170 -6.08 -6.22 -5.40
N SER A 171 -5.09 -5.82 -6.20
CA SER A 171 -3.79 -5.32 -5.76
C SER A 171 -3.94 -4.06 -4.91
N ILE A 172 -5.02 -3.29 -5.12
CA ILE A 172 -5.44 -2.14 -4.32
C ILE A 172 -5.65 -2.44 -2.82
N TYR A 173 -5.83 -3.71 -2.44
CA TYR A 173 -6.05 -4.14 -1.05
C TYR A 173 -4.88 -4.90 -0.45
N ILE A 174 -3.78 -5.11 -1.19
CA ILE A 174 -2.62 -5.88 -0.73
C ILE A 174 -1.46 -4.92 -0.48
N SER A 175 -1.07 -4.75 0.79
CA SER A 175 -0.05 -3.76 1.16
C SER A 175 1.18 -4.45 1.73
N LEU A 176 2.36 -4.23 1.14
CA LEU A 176 3.61 -4.78 1.67
C LEU A 176 3.89 -4.18 3.06
N LYS A 177 3.97 -5.03 4.08
CA LYS A 177 4.27 -4.65 5.44
C LYS A 177 5.76 -4.80 5.75
N ALA A 178 6.35 -5.95 5.43
CA ALA A 178 7.72 -6.29 5.79
C ALA A 178 8.29 -7.38 4.86
N VAL A 179 9.62 -7.56 4.93
CA VAL A 179 10.33 -8.65 4.24
C VAL A 179 11.21 -9.39 5.25
N HIS A 180 11.26 -10.72 5.19
CA HIS A 180 12.14 -11.56 6.03
C HIS A 180 13.13 -12.38 5.18
N LYS A 181 14.30 -12.71 5.75
CA LYS A 181 15.48 -13.23 5.01
C LYS A 181 15.68 -14.75 5.02
N SER A 182 15.30 -15.48 6.08
CA SER A 182 15.65 -16.92 6.24
C SER A 182 15.15 -17.77 5.06
N LEU A 183 13.88 -17.61 4.71
CA LEU A 183 13.35 -17.81 3.38
C LEU A 183 12.85 -16.44 2.93
N LEU A 184 13.13 -16.02 1.69
CA LEU A 184 12.67 -14.73 1.21
C LEU A 184 11.15 -14.69 1.31
N THR A 185 10.67 -13.89 2.26
CA THR A 185 9.27 -13.88 2.66
C THR A 185 8.77 -12.47 2.61
N PHE A 186 7.75 -12.21 1.80
CA PHE A 186 7.06 -10.94 1.77
C PHE A 186 5.80 -11.05 2.64
N VAL A 187 5.72 -10.21 3.65
CA VAL A 187 4.56 -10.11 4.53
C VAL A 187 3.72 -8.94 4.05
N CYS A 188 2.52 -9.22 3.58
CA CYS A 188 1.53 -8.22 3.21
C CYS A 188 0.41 -8.16 4.25
N THR A 189 -0.32 -7.04 4.29
CA THR A 189 -1.62 -6.96 4.96
C THR A 189 -2.74 -6.89 3.94
N ILE A 190 -3.87 -7.49 4.30
CA ILE A 190 -5.12 -7.44 3.56
C ILE A 190 -6.29 -7.20 4.52
N PRO A 191 -7.38 -6.56 4.09
CA PRO A 191 -8.58 -6.46 4.89
C PRO A 191 -9.22 -7.84 5.16
N MET A 192 -9.77 -8.07 6.36
CA MET A 192 -10.39 -9.35 6.73
C MET A 192 -11.52 -9.76 5.77
N TRP A 193 -12.34 -8.80 5.33
CA TRP A 193 -13.43 -9.06 4.39
C TRP A 193 -12.91 -9.58 3.04
N PHE A 194 -11.66 -9.26 2.67
CA PHE A 194 -11.06 -9.65 1.40
C PHE A 194 -10.47 -11.08 1.42
N THR A 195 -10.28 -11.66 2.61
CA THR A 195 -9.58 -12.95 2.80
C THR A 195 -10.19 -14.11 2.02
N LYS A 196 -11.52 -14.21 1.98
CA LYS A 196 -12.24 -15.28 1.26
C LYS A 196 -12.03 -15.17 -0.25
N ASP A 197 -12.17 -13.97 -0.79
CA ASP A 197 -12.07 -13.71 -2.22
C ASP A 197 -10.65 -13.97 -2.74
N VAL A 198 -9.65 -13.45 -2.03
CA VAL A 198 -8.25 -13.70 -2.40
C VAL A 198 -7.88 -15.17 -2.24
N THR A 199 -8.46 -15.89 -1.28
CA THR A 199 -8.26 -17.35 -1.13
C THR A 199 -8.78 -18.11 -2.33
N ILE A 200 -10.01 -17.79 -2.78
CA ILE A 200 -10.59 -18.39 -3.98
C ILE A 200 -9.74 -18.07 -5.21
N PHE A 201 -9.31 -16.82 -5.33
CA PHE A 201 -8.45 -16.36 -6.41
C PHE A 201 -7.12 -17.11 -6.47
N VAL A 202 -6.37 -17.17 -5.35
CA VAL A 202 -5.09 -17.88 -5.24
C VAL A 202 -5.23 -19.35 -5.63
N LYS A 203 -6.31 -20.02 -5.20
CA LYS A 203 -6.59 -21.41 -5.58
C LYS A 203 -6.79 -21.56 -7.09
N LYS A 204 -7.50 -20.62 -7.72
CA LYS A 204 -7.75 -20.60 -9.18
C LYS A 204 -6.46 -20.42 -9.98
N ILE A 205 -5.54 -19.56 -9.53
CA ILE A 205 -4.30 -19.23 -10.24
C ILE A 205 -3.06 -19.97 -9.72
N LYS A 206 -3.23 -21.04 -8.92
CA LYS A 206 -2.14 -21.79 -8.27
C LYS A 206 -0.99 -22.16 -9.22
N LYS A 207 -1.29 -22.60 -10.45
CA LYS A 207 -0.26 -22.97 -11.44
C LYS A 207 0.60 -21.78 -11.85
N VAL A 208 -0.02 -20.61 -12.08
CA VAL A 208 0.69 -19.37 -12.42
C VAL A 208 1.60 -18.95 -11.27
N LEU A 209 1.08 -18.96 -10.04
CA LEU A 209 1.86 -18.62 -8.83
C LEU A 209 3.10 -19.52 -8.66
N LYS A 210 2.94 -20.83 -8.88
CA LYS A 210 4.07 -21.77 -8.85
C LYS A 210 5.10 -21.46 -9.93
N ALA A 211 4.66 -21.18 -11.16
CA ALA A 211 5.53 -20.84 -12.27
C ALA A 211 6.30 -19.53 -12.03
N THR A 212 5.71 -18.59 -11.29
CA THR A 212 6.39 -17.36 -10.85
C THR A 212 7.34 -17.57 -9.67
N GLY A 213 7.53 -18.79 -9.16
CA GLY A 213 8.45 -19.06 -8.04
C GLY A 213 7.84 -18.85 -6.65
N ILE A 214 6.52 -18.81 -6.52
CA ILE A 214 5.88 -18.82 -5.20
C ILE A 214 5.88 -20.25 -4.65
N ILE A 215 6.50 -20.43 -3.49
CA ILE A 215 6.58 -21.70 -2.76
C ILE A 215 5.35 -21.86 -1.86
N LYS A 216 5.01 -20.79 -1.13
CA LYS A 216 3.93 -20.82 -0.15
C LYS A 216 3.16 -19.50 -0.12
N ILE A 217 1.84 -19.61 0.03
CA ILE A 217 0.97 -18.50 0.41
C ILE A 217 0.14 -18.92 1.62
N SER A 218 0.15 -18.10 2.67
CA SER A 218 -0.76 -18.22 3.80
C SER A 218 -1.48 -16.91 4.10
N ILE A 219 -2.68 -17.01 4.67
CA ILE A 219 -3.44 -15.88 5.20
C ILE A 219 -3.79 -16.19 6.65
N GLY A 220 -3.27 -15.38 7.57
CA GLY A 220 -3.26 -15.70 8.99
C GLY A 220 -2.61 -17.08 9.22
N VAL A 221 -3.31 -17.97 9.93
CA VAL A 221 -2.86 -19.34 10.19
C VAL A 221 -3.11 -20.33 9.04
N ASN A 222 -3.85 -19.93 8.01
CA ASN A 222 -4.30 -20.84 6.95
C ASN A 222 -3.33 -20.87 5.79
N ILE A 223 -2.81 -22.06 5.46
CA ILE A 223 -2.01 -22.30 4.26
C ILE A 223 -2.94 -22.48 3.07
N ILE A 224 -2.80 -21.62 2.05
CA ILE A 224 -3.66 -21.62 0.86
C ILE A 224 -2.95 -22.33 -0.30
N LEU A 225 -1.64 -22.15 -0.39
CA LEU A 225 -0.78 -22.75 -1.40
C LEU A 225 0.51 -23.19 -0.73
N GLU A 226 0.93 -24.41 -1.01
CA GLU A 226 2.24 -24.96 -0.68
C GLU A 226 2.68 -25.86 -1.85
N THR A 227 3.97 -25.82 -2.18
CA THR A 227 4.60 -26.58 -3.27
C THR A 227 5.41 -27.73 -2.77
#